data_AF-A0A220UJ09-F1
#
_entry.id   AF-A0A220UJ09-F1
#
_cell.length_a   1.000
_cell.length_b   1.000
_cell.length_c   1.000
_cell.angle_alpha   90.00
_cell.angle_beta   90.00
_cell.angle_gamma   90.00
#
_symmetry.space_group_name_H-M   'P 1'
#
loop_
_entity.id
_entity.type
_entity.pdbx_description
1 polymer ?
#
loop_
_entity_poly.entity_id
_entity_poly.type
_entity_poly.pdbx_seq_one_letter_code
_entity_poly.pdbx_strand_id
1 'polypeptide(L)'
;MYNTAKKQVWYGELRTSKGTAIVVHDNQLPEASPGRIYLYNTERDAIVEYVEDIVKVNLHDLDDAAVKAAEAKFSGAWKAARAQFMGKHQARIDLNNVKDSGPVRKAKAEVEPEIETDAIGADFDEDWGDDFDD
;
A
#
# COMPACT_ATOMS: atom_id res chain seq x y z
N MET A 1 18.26 -21.93 8.28
CA MET A 1 17.87 -21.80 6.86
C MET A 1 16.36 -21.63 6.86
N TYR A 2 15.86 -20.51 6.33
CA TYR A 2 14.44 -20.11 6.35
C TYR A 2 13.55 -21.24 5.82
N ASN A 3 12.93 -22.01 6.72
CA ASN A 3 12.16 -23.20 6.36
C ASN A 3 10.70 -23.01 6.78
N THR A 4 10.02 -22.14 6.04
CA THR A 4 8.61 -21.82 6.24
C THR A 4 7.68 -22.97 5.85
N ALA A 5 8.15 -23.95 5.07
CA ALA A 5 7.35 -25.10 4.66
C ALA A 5 6.94 -26.04 5.82
N LYS A 6 7.58 -25.96 6.99
CA LYS A 6 7.33 -26.87 8.13
C LYS A 6 6.53 -26.26 9.29
N LYS A 7 6.43 -24.94 9.39
CA LYS A 7 5.73 -24.26 10.50
C LYS A 7 4.62 -23.38 9.94
N GLN A 8 3.40 -23.55 10.47
CA GLN A 8 2.24 -22.74 10.08
C GLN A 8 2.50 -21.24 10.33
N VAL A 9 3.17 -20.92 11.44
CA VAL A 9 3.60 -19.56 11.81
C VAL A 9 5.08 -19.61 12.17
N TRP A 10 5.88 -18.73 11.58
CA TRP A 10 7.30 -18.56 11.86
C TRP A 10 7.54 -17.17 12.44
N TYR A 11 8.31 -17.12 13.53
CA TYR A 11 8.75 -15.89 14.17
C TYR A 11 10.24 -15.74 13.94
N GLY A 12 10.63 -14.57 13.48
CA GLY A 12 12.03 -14.24 13.26
C GLY A 12 12.31 -12.77 13.47
N GLU A 13 13.54 -12.39 13.16
CA GLU A 13 13.94 -10.99 13.14
C GLU A 13 14.44 -10.60 11.76
N LEU A 14 14.03 -9.41 11.33
CA LEU A 14 14.47 -8.76 10.11
C LEU A 14 15.50 -7.70 10.50
N ARG A 15 16.76 -7.93 10.13
CA ARG A 15 17.85 -6.98 10.37
C ARG A 15 18.00 -6.06 9.17
N THR A 16 17.76 -4.77 9.38
CA THR A 16 17.94 -3.75 8.34
C THR A 16 18.96 -2.72 8.81
N SER A 17 19.47 -1.90 7.89
CA SER A 17 20.34 -0.78 8.25
C SER A 17 19.68 0.23 9.21
N LYS A 18 18.34 0.22 9.30
CA LYS A 18 17.57 1.08 10.21
C LYS A 18 17.37 0.48 11.59
N GLY A 19 17.63 -0.81 11.76
CA GLY A 19 17.38 -1.54 13.01
C GLY A 19 16.90 -2.97 12.78
N THR A 20 16.73 -3.67 13.89
CA THR A 20 16.22 -5.05 13.94
C THR A 20 14.76 -5.03 14.36
N ALA A 21 13.90 -5.58 13.53
CA ALA A 21 12.46 -5.69 13.79
C ALA A 21 12.06 -7.16 13.94
N ILE A 22 11.17 -7.46 14.88
CA ILE A 22 10.57 -8.79 14.96
C ILE A 22 9.52 -8.90 13.85
N VAL A 23 9.54 -10.03 13.15
CA VAL A 23 8.62 -10.31 12.05
C VAL A 23 7.98 -11.67 12.23
N VAL A 24 6.74 -11.78 11.76
CA VAL A 24 5.98 -13.02 11.78
C VAL A 24 5.54 -13.36 10.37
N HIS A 25 5.90 -14.56 9.93
CA HIS A 25 5.43 -15.14 8.69
C HIS A 25 4.32 -16.16 8.98
N ASP A 26 3.25 -16.11 8.20
CA ASP A 26 2.10 -17.02 8.31
C ASP A 26 1.78 -17.59 6.92
N ASN A 27 1.80 -18.92 6.80
CA ASN A 27 1.47 -19.63 5.56
C ASN A 27 -0.04 -19.64 5.23
N GLN A 28 -0.89 -19.20 6.17
CA GLN A 28 -2.32 -19.05 5.91
C GLN A 28 -2.68 -17.72 5.25
N LEU A 29 -1.71 -16.83 5.06
CA LEU A 29 -1.89 -15.62 4.27
C LEU A 29 -1.96 -15.99 2.78
N PRO A 30 -2.72 -15.23 1.96
CA PRO A 30 -2.74 -15.44 0.52
C PRO A 30 -1.33 -15.30 -0.06
N GLU A 31 -1.11 -15.97 -1.19
CA GLU A 31 0.14 -15.84 -1.92
C GLU A 31 0.33 -14.39 -2.36
N ALA A 32 1.48 -13.82 -2.04
CA ALA A 32 1.83 -12.47 -2.46
C ALA A 32 2.15 -12.45 -3.96
N SER A 33 2.36 -11.25 -4.51
CA SER A 33 2.84 -11.13 -5.89
C SER A 33 4.15 -11.91 -6.11
N PRO A 34 4.44 -12.36 -7.33
CA PRO A 34 5.65 -13.14 -7.61
C PRO A 34 6.93 -12.50 -7.06
N GLY A 35 7.72 -13.26 -6.30
CA GLY A 35 8.94 -12.79 -5.66
C GLY A 35 8.73 -11.91 -4.41
N ARG A 36 7.52 -11.90 -3.86
CA ARG A 36 7.17 -11.16 -2.63
C ARG A 36 6.67 -12.09 -1.54
N ILE A 37 6.71 -11.60 -0.31
CA ILE A 37 6.27 -12.32 0.88
C ILE A 37 5.55 -11.37 1.82
N TYR A 38 4.47 -11.84 2.43
CA TYR A 38 3.81 -11.13 3.52
C TYR A 38 4.47 -11.45 4.85
N LEU A 39 4.86 -10.40 5.56
CA LEU A 39 5.40 -10.49 6.91
C LEU A 39 4.68 -9.47 7.79
N TYR A 40 4.20 -9.92 8.94
CA TYR A 40 3.77 -9.02 10.00
C TYR A 40 5.01 -8.36 10.60
N ASN A 41 5.06 -7.03 10.60
CA ASN A 41 6.15 -6.27 11.20
C ASN A 41 5.66 -5.67 12.53
N THR A 42 6.33 -6.00 13.63
CA THR A 42 5.94 -5.54 14.97
C THR A 42 6.13 -4.04 15.17
N GLU A 43 7.04 -3.39 14.45
CA GLU A 43 7.23 -1.93 14.53
C GLU A 43 6.14 -1.18 13.79
N ARG A 44 5.61 -1.77 12.71
CA ARG A 44 4.53 -1.19 11.90
C ARG A 44 3.14 -1.64 12.35
N ASP A 45 3.09 -2.60 13.28
CA ASP A 45 1.88 -3.28 13.76
C ASP A 45 0.94 -3.74 12.63
N ALA A 46 1.54 -4.18 11.51
CA ALA A 46 0.81 -4.47 10.28
C ALA A 46 1.49 -5.56 9.44
N ILE A 47 0.67 -6.26 8.64
CA ILE A 47 1.15 -7.17 7.60
C ILE A 47 1.60 -6.32 6.41
N VAL A 48 2.87 -6.45 6.06
CA VAL A 48 3.52 -5.67 5.00
C VAL A 48 4.07 -6.64 3.95
N GLU A 49 3.99 -6.21 2.70
CA GLU A 49 4.55 -6.93 1.57
C GLU A 49 6.04 -6.58 1.43
N TYR A 50 6.90 -7.58 1.39
CA TYR A 50 8.33 -7.43 1.18
C TYR A 50 8.79 -8.15 -0.07
N VAL A 51 9.88 -7.67 -0.66
CA VAL A 51 10.58 -8.38 -1.75
C VAL A 51 11.38 -9.52 -1.14
N GLU A 52 11.02 -10.75 -1.47
CA GLU A 52 11.52 -11.97 -0.85
C GLU A 52 13.05 -12.09 -0.96
N ASP A 53 13.61 -11.74 -2.11
CA ASP A 53 15.05 -11.81 -2.40
C ASP A 53 15.89 -10.90 -1.49
N ILE A 54 15.36 -9.73 -1.14
CA ILE A 54 16.04 -8.75 -0.27
C ILE A 54 15.88 -9.12 1.21
N VAL A 55 14.72 -9.63 1.61
CA VAL A 55 14.48 -9.93 3.03
C VAL A 55 15.07 -11.27 3.45
N LYS A 56 15.09 -12.29 2.58
CA LYS A 56 15.63 -13.62 2.92
C LYS A 56 17.07 -13.59 3.42
N VAL A 57 17.90 -12.72 2.87
CA VAL A 57 19.31 -12.56 3.30
C VAL A 57 19.45 -11.89 4.67
N ASN A 58 18.41 -11.20 5.12
CA ASN A 58 18.35 -10.42 6.36
C ASN A 58 17.39 -11.00 7.41
N LEU A 59 16.74 -12.13 7.10
CA LEU A 59 15.82 -12.82 7.98
C LEU A 59 16.58 -13.86 8.79
N HIS A 60 16.54 -13.68 10.10
CA HIS A 60 17.18 -14.58 11.05
C HIS A 60 16.14 -15.28 11.91
N ASP A 61 16.41 -16.55 12.17
CA ASP A 61 15.64 -17.34 13.12
C ASP A 61 15.84 -16.79 14.54
N LEU A 62 14.76 -16.67 15.30
CA LEU A 62 14.83 -16.34 16.73
C LEU A 62 15.10 -17.60 17.56
N ASP A 63 15.81 -17.45 18.67
CA ASP A 63 15.97 -18.51 19.67
C ASP A 63 14.63 -18.87 20.31
N ASP A 64 14.48 -20.12 20.79
CA ASP A 64 13.21 -20.60 21.38
C ASP A 64 12.69 -19.72 22.54
N ALA A 65 13.58 -19.13 23.33
CA ALA A 65 13.21 -18.18 24.39
C ALA A 65 12.63 -16.88 23.82
N ALA A 66 13.25 -16.35 22.76
CA ALA A 66 12.79 -15.14 22.07
C ALA A 66 11.50 -15.40 21.30
N VAL A 67 11.32 -16.58 20.70
CA VAL A 67 10.07 -17.00 20.05
C VAL A 67 8.92 -16.98 21.05
N LYS A 68 9.08 -17.59 22.23
CA LYS A 68 8.03 -17.58 23.26
C LYS A 68 7.69 -16.16 23.74
N ALA A 69 8.70 -15.31 23.90
CA ALA A 69 8.48 -13.91 24.27
C ALA A 69 7.74 -13.15 23.16
N ALA A 70 8.11 -13.35 21.90
CA ALA A 70 7.47 -12.74 20.75
C ALA A 70 6.02 -13.24 20.58
N GLU A 71 5.77 -14.53 20.75
CA GLU A 71 4.43 -15.10 20.71
C GLU A 71 3.56 -14.53 21.82
N ALA A 72 4.04 -14.51 23.07
CA ALA A 72 3.29 -13.95 24.19
C ALA A 72 2.97 -12.46 24.00
N LYS A 73 3.91 -11.69 23.43
CA LYS A 73 3.79 -10.23 23.27
C LYS A 73 3.00 -9.80 22.04
N PHE A 74 3.22 -10.48 20.91
CA PHE A 74 2.74 -10.03 19.60
C PHE A 74 1.68 -10.92 18.98
N SER A 75 1.40 -12.13 19.50
CA SER A 75 0.37 -13.01 18.91
C SER A 75 -1.02 -12.37 18.85
N GLY A 76 -1.38 -11.55 19.85
CA GLY A 76 -2.65 -10.81 19.86
C GLY A 76 -2.72 -9.78 18.72
N ALA A 77 -1.69 -8.95 18.59
CA ALA A 77 -1.60 -7.93 17.56
C ALA A 77 -1.52 -8.53 16.15
N TRP A 78 -0.73 -9.60 15.99
CA TRP A 78 -0.65 -10.37 14.74
C TRP A 78 -2.02 -10.92 14.32
N LYS A 79 -2.80 -11.53 15.24
CA LYS A 79 -4.15 -12.02 14.93
C LYS A 79 -5.09 -10.89 14.49
N ALA A 80 -5.03 -9.75 15.17
CA ALA A 80 -5.83 -8.58 14.81
C ALA A 80 -5.44 -8.05 13.42
N ALA A 81 -4.15 -7.89 13.14
CA ALA A 81 -3.65 -7.44 11.85
C ALA A 81 -3.98 -8.44 10.73
N ARG A 82 -3.93 -9.75 11.00
CA ARG A 82 -4.38 -10.80 10.08
C ARG A 82 -5.86 -10.67 9.76
N ALA A 83 -6.71 -10.48 10.76
CA ALA A 83 -8.15 -10.30 10.54
C ALA A 83 -8.43 -9.06 9.67
N GLN A 84 -7.75 -7.95 9.94
CA GLN A 84 -7.86 -6.73 9.13
C GLN A 84 -7.34 -6.92 7.71
N PHE A 85 -6.21 -7.62 7.54
CA PHE A 85 -5.61 -7.89 6.24
C PHE A 85 -6.52 -8.78 5.38
N MET A 86 -7.04 -9.88 5.95
CA MET A 86 -7.96 -10.78 5.25
C MET A 86 -9.27 -10.07 4.90
N GLY A 87 -9.82 -9.24 5.79
CA GLY A 87 -11.02 -8.45 5.50
C GLY A 87 -10.81 -7.47 4.34
N LYS A 88 -9.69 -6.75 4.31
CA LYS A 88 -9.33 -5.86 3.18
C LYS A 88 -9.05 -6.62 1.89
N HIS A 89 -8.41 -7.78 1.99
CA HIS A 89 -8.09 -8.62 0.84
C HIS A 89 -9.37 -9.17 0.20
N GLN A 90 -10.32 -9.63 1.02
CA GLN A 90 -11.63 -10.07 0.56
C GLN A 90 -12.40 -8.93 -0.12
N ALA A 91 -12.46 -7.75 0.51
CA ALA A 91 -13.12 -6.58 -0.07
C ALA A 91 -12.50 -6.16 -1.42
N ARG A 92 -11.18 -6.30 -1.60
CA ARG A 92 -10.51 -6.05 -2.89
C ARG A 92 -10.89 -7.06 -3.96
N ILE A 93 -10.98 -8.33 -3.61
CA ILE A 93 -11.46 -9.37 -4.54
C ILE A 93 -12.91 -9.08 -4.95
N ASP A 94 -13.77 -8.74 -3.98
CA ASP A 94 -15.18 -8.43 -4.24
C ASP A 94 -15.34 -7.19 -5.15
N LEU A 95 -14.53 -6.14 -4.95
CA LEU A 95 -14.52 -4.96 -5.84
C LEU A 95 -14.04 -5.30 -7.26
N ASN A 96 -13.01 -6.14 -7.41
CA ASN A 96 -12.54 -6.58 -8.73
C ASN A 96 -13.57 -7.48 -9.45
N ASN A 97 -14.51 -8.06 -8.72
CA ASN A 97 -15.57 -8.91 -9.27
C ASN A 97 -16.87 -8.13 -9.57
N VAL A 98 -16.93 -6.84 -9.26
CA VAL A 98 -18.00 -5.98 -9.76
C VAL A 98 -17.78 -5.81 -11.25
N LYS A 99 -18.56 -6.52 -12.07
CA LYS A 99 -18.69 -6.22 -13.50
C LYS A 99 -18.87 -4.72 -13.63
N ASP A 100 -17.96 -4.09 -14.38
CA ASP A 100 -18.04 -2.68 -14.78
C ASP A 100 -19.36 -2.46 -15.53
N SER A 101 -20.43 -2.25 -14.76
CA SER A 101 -21.64 -1.61 -15.23
C SER A 101 -21.35 -0.11 -15.14
N GLY A 102 -20.36 0.34 -15.91
CA GLY A 102 -20.08 1.75 -16.06
C GLY A 102 -21.39 2.47 -16.39
N PRO A 103 -21.68 3.62 -15.77
CA PRO A 103 -22.89 4.36 -16.07
C PRO A 103 -22.87 4.68 -17.57
N VAL A 104 -23.92 4.25 -18.29
CA VAL A 104 -24.17 4.66 -19.67
C VAL A 104 -24.07 6.17 -19.68
N ARG A 105 -22.98 6.71 -20.24
CA ARG A 105 -22.79 8.14 -20.45
C ARG A 105 -23.96 8.59 -21.30
N LYS A 106 -24.94 9.27 -20.69
CA LYS A 106 -25.92 10.04 -21.46
C LYS A 106 -25.10 11.04 -22.26
N ALA A 107 -25.13 10.88 -23.58
CA ALA A 107 -24.49 11.75 -24.54
C ALA A 107 -24.83 13.20 -24.18
N LYS A 108 -23.77 13.99 -23.96
CA LYS A 108 -23.85 15.43 -23.82
C LYS A 108 -24.40 15.96 -25.14
N ALA A 109 -25.47 16.76 -25.06
CA ALA A 109 -26.14 17.34 -26.22
C ALA A 109 -25.13 18.05 -27.13
N GLU A 110 -25.30 17.78 -28.41
CA GLU A 110 -24.65 18.42 -29.55
C GLU A 110 -24.86 19.94 -29.45
N VAL A 111 -23.77 20.68 -29.26
CA VAL A 111 -23.76 22.14 -29.38
C VAL A 111 -23.40 22.42 -30.84
N GLU A 112 -24.38 22.92 -31.60
CA GLU A 112 -24.20 23.38 -32.97
C GLU A 112 -23.28 24.62 -33.06
N PRO A 113 -22.57 24.82 -34.19
CA PRO A 113 -21.38 25.67 -34.27
C PRO A 113 -21.62 27.13 -34.72
N GLU A 114 -20.69 27.98 -34.27
CA GLU A 114 -20.04 29.14 -34.93
C GLU A 114 -20.86 30.29 -35.54
N ILE A 115 -20.71 31.49 -34.93
CA ILE A 115 -20.41 32.81 -35.54
C ILE A 115 -20.11 33.78 -34.36
N GLU A 116 -19.20 34.75 -34.38
CA GLU A 116 -18.60 35.53 -35.46
C GLU A 116 -17.27 36.15 -34.95
N THR A 117 -16.36 36.36 -35.89
CA THR A 117 -15.04 36.98 -35.76
C THR A 117 -15.11 38.44 -35.30
N ASP A 118 -14.41 38.82 -34.21
CA ASP A 118 -14.08 40.22 -33.94
C ASP A 118 -12.61 40.47 -34.31
N ALA A 119 -12.44 41.24 -35.38
CA ALA A 119 -11.16 41.62 -35.93
C ALA A 119 -10.54 42.77 -35.12
N ILE A 120 -9.31 42.53 -34.65
CA ILE A 120 -8.21 43.50 -34.46
C ILE A 120 -8.60 44.98 -34.41
N GLY A 121 -8.47 45.55 -33.22
CA GLY A 121 -8.19 46.96 -32.99
C GLY A 121 -7.13 47.06 -31.89
N ALA A 122 -5.86 47.10 -32.30
CA ALA A 122 -4.77 47.43 -31.42
C ALA A 122 -4.93 48.87 -30.94
N ASP A 123 -5.00 49.08 -29.62
CA ASP A 123 -4.59 50.34 -29.01
C ASP A 123 -3.80 50.01 -27.74
N PHE A 124 -2.50 50.19 -27.88
CA PHE A 124 -1.47 50.05 -26.87
C PHE A 124 -1.23 51.45 -26.33
N ASP A 125 -1.66 51.72 -25.10
CA ASP A 125 -1.27 52.87 -24.28
C ASP A 125 -1.61 52.49 -22.83
N GLU A 126 -0.64 51.94 -22.08
CA GLU A 126 0.21 52.69 -21.14
C GLU A 126 -0.58 53.47 -20.06
N ASP A 127 -0.94 52.79 -18.96
CA ASP A 127 -0.91 53.41 -17.63
C ASP A 127 -0.69 52.33 -16.54
N TRP A 128 0.56 51.90 -16.41
CA TRP A 128 1.06 51.21 -15.22
C TRP A 128 1.25 52.27 -14.12
N GLY A 129 0.15 52.69 -13.50
CA GLY A 129 0.14 53.49 -12.27
C GLY A 129 0.38 52.60 -11.05
N ASP A 130 1.64 52.31 -10.80
CA ASP A 130 2.16 51.81 -9.52
C ASP A 130 1.96 52.90 -8.46
N ASP A 131 0.99 52.71 -7.55
CA ASP A 131 0.88 53.55 -6.35
C ASP A 131 1.10 52.68 -5.11
N PHE A 132 2.40 52.51 -4.83
CA PHE A 132 2.96 52.05 -3.58
C PHE A 132 3.59 53.27 -2.89
N ASP A 133 2.90 53.89 -1.91
CA ASP A 133 3.58 54.58 -0.80
C ASP A 133 2.64 54.92 0.38
N ASP A 134 3.22 54.75 1.59
CA ASP A 134 2.88 55.20 2.96
C ASP A 134 1.63 54.69 3.72
#